data_AF-A0A7C2FCL2-F1
#
_entry.id   AF-A0A7C2FCL2-F1
#
_cell.length_a   1.000
_cell.length_b   1.000
_cell.length_c   1.000
_cell.angle_alpha   90.00
_cell.angle_beta   90.00
_cell.angle_gamma   90.00
#
_symmetry.space_group_name_H-M   'P 1'
#
loop_
_entity.id
_entity.type
_entity.pdbx_description
1 polymer ?
#
loop_
_entity_poly.entity_id
_entity_poly.type
_entity_poly.pdbx_seq_one_letter_code
_entity_poly.pdbx_strand_id
1 'polypeptide(L)' 'MEQQPNCRMCFVCGVDNPIDLRLKIYTDGTGRCIARFRLKPEHQGHSGHLHGRIISTPLDQPAQIPVHSGVRAV' A
#
# COMPACT_ATOMS: atom_id res chain seq x y z
N MET A 1 1.15 -12.79 -11.14
CA MET A 1 0.91 -11.77 -10.09
C MET A 1 -0.49 -11.22 -10.33
N GLU A 2 -1.37 -11.33 -9.36
CA GLU A 2 -2.77 -10.86 -9.43
C GLU A 2 -2.84 -9.48 -8.78
N GLN A 3 -3.55 -8.50 -9.38
CA GLN A 3 -3.71 -7.19 -8.75
C GLN A 3 -4.86 -7.22 -7.74
N GLN A 4 -4.61 -6.71 -6.54
CA GLN A 4 -5.64 -6.55 -5.54
C GLN A 4 -6.64 -5.44 -5.91
N PRO A 5 -7.90 -5.53 -5.46
CA PRO A 5 -8.89 -4.48 -5.67
C PRO A 5 -8.49 -3.19 -4.95
N ASN A 6 -8.78 -2.07 -5.59
CA ASN A 6 -8.57 -0.75 -5.02
C ASN A 6 -9.83 -0.26 -4.31
N CYS A 7 -9.65 0.46 -3.21
CA CYS A 7 -10.71 1.23 -2.56
C CYS A 7 -10.91 2.57 -3.29
N ARG A 8 -12.05 3.24 -3.09
CA ARG A 8 -12.28 4.59 -3.66
C ARG A 8 -11.49 5.66 -2.93
N MET A 9 -11.71 5.79 -1.63
CA MET A 9 -11.18 6.91 -0.83
C MET A 9 -9.95 6.57 0.03
N CYS A 10 -9.34 5.39 -0.14
CA CYS A 10 -8.22 4.99 0.70
C CYS A 10 -6.96 5.84 0.45
N PHE A 11 -6.20 6.15 1.49
CA PHE A 11 -4.93 6.86 1.35
C PHE A 11 -3.86 6.07 0.57
N VAL A 12 -3.92 4.73 0.56
CA VAL A 12 -2.88 3.90 -0.06
C VAL A 12 -3.23 3.55 -1.51
N CYS A 13 -4.40 2.94 -1.77
CA CYS A 13 -4.83 2.52 -3.11
C CYS A 13 -6.05 3.27 -3.67
N GLY A 14 -6.46 4.38 -3.03
CA GLY A 14 -7.66 5.13 -3.36
C GLY A 14 -7.67 5.72 -4.77
N VAL A 15 -8.53 5.23 -5.65
CA VAL A 15 -8.62 5.79 -7.01
C VAL A 15 -9.23 7.20 -7.07
N ASP A 16 -10.05 7.56 -6.08
CA ASP A 16 -10.79 8.82 -6.01
C ASP A 16 -10.25 9.76 -4.91
N ASN A 17 -9.27 9.32 -4.11
CA ASN A 17 -8.71 10.14 -3.05
C ASN A 17 -7.63 11.09 -3.62
N PRO A 18 -7.76 12.42 -3.50
CA PRO A 18 -6.82 13.38 -4.09
C PRO A 18 -5.44 13.38 -3.44
N ILE A 19 -5.31 12.88 -2.20
CA ILE A 19 -4.06 12.80 -1.46
C ILE A 19 -3.54 11.35 -1.37
N ASP A 20 -4.02 10.48 -2.25
CA ASP A 20 -3.65 9.07 -2.25
C ASP A 20 -2.22 8.82 -2.72
N LEU A 21 -1.66 7.68 -2.31
CA LEU A 21 -0.32 7.26 -2.73
C LEU A 21 -0.32 6.52 -4.08
N ARG A 22 -1.49 6.19 -4.64
CA ARG A 22 -1.71 5.44 -5.89
C ARG A 22 -1.02 4.09 -5.93
N LEU A 23 -0.88 3.42 -4.78
CA LEU A 23 -0.26 2.11 -4.73
C LEU A 23 -1.16 1.09 -5.42
N LYS A 24 -0.53 0.34 -6.33
CA LYS A 24 -1.06 -0.92 -6.85
C LYS A 24 -0.40 -2.05 -6.07
N ILE A 25 -1.22 -2.86 -5.41
CA ILE A 25 -0.75 -4.03 -4.67
C ILE A 25 -1.02 -5.26 -5.52
N TYR A 26 -0.03 -6.14 -5.60
CA TYR A 26 -0.12 -7.39 -6.32
C TYR A 26 0.14 -8.56 -5.38
N THR A 27 -0.61 -9.64 -5.54
CA THR A 27 -0.36 -10.92 -4.88
C THR A 27 0.40 -11.84 -5.84
N ASP A 28 1.55 -12.36 -5.41
CA ASP A 28 2.29 -13.36 -6.18
C ASP A 28 1.74 -14.79 -5.98
N GLY A 29 2.27 -15.75 -6.74
CA GLY A 29 1.84 -17.15 -6.65
C GLY A 29 2.17 -17.85 -5.32
N THR A 30 2.94 -17.19 -4.44
CA THR A 30 3.27 -17.68 -3.09
C THR A 30 2.44 -17.00 -2.01
N GLY A 31 1.49 -16.13 -2.39
CA GLY A 31 0.70 -15.35 -1.47
C GLY A 31 1.46 -14.21 -0.84
N ARG A 32 2.46 -13.60 -1.49
CA ARG A 32 3.09 -12.36 -0.98
C ARG A 32 2.43 -11.14 -1.59
N CYS A 33 2.19 -10.11 -0.77
CA CYS A 33 1.77 -8.80 -1.25
C CYS A 33 2.98 -7.97 -1.66
N ILE A 34 2.98 -7.47 -2.88
CA ILE A 34 4.06 -6.68 -3.46
C ILE A 34 3.49 -5.37 -3.96
N ALA A 35 4.05 -4.25 -3.50
CA ALA A 35 3.74 -2.92 -4.00
C ALA A 35 5.04 -2.16 -4.28
N ARG A 36 5.04 -1.34 -5.33
CA ARG A 36 6.14 -0.44 -5.66
C ARG A 36 5.59 0.96 -5.76
N PHE A 37 6.20 1.89 -5.05
CA PHE A 37 5.84 3.30 -5.12
C PHE A 37 7.08 4.17 -5.04
N ARG A 38 6.98 5.36 -5.63
CA ARG A 38 7.99 6.39 -5.51
C ARG A 38 7.47 7.46 -4.58
N LEU A 39 8.27 7.77 -3.57
CA LEU A 39 7.97 8.86 -2.66
C LEU A 39 8.12 10.19 -3.38
N LYS A 40 7.20 11.09 -3.10
CA LYS A 40 7.27 12.48 -3.56
C LYS A 40 7.68 13.37 -2.38
N PRO A 41 8.17 14.59 -2.63
CA PRO A 41 8.53 15.53 -1.57
C PRO A 41 7.40 15.80 -0.58
N GLU A 42 6.15 15.77 -1.03
CA GLU A 42 4.97 15.99 -0.17
C GLU A 42 4.74 14.86 0.86
N HIS A 43 5.38 13.70 0.67
CA HIS A 43 5.30 12.57 1.59
C HIS A 43 6.42 12.59 2.64
N GLN A 44 7.23 13.64 2.70
CA GLN A 44 8.32 13.74 3.68
C GLN A 44 7.78 14.07 5.08
N GLY A 45 8.43 13.52 6.10
CA GLY A 45 8.19 13.86 7.51
C GLY A 45 9.17 14.92 8.00
N HIS A 46 10.39 14.50 8.36
CA HIS A 46 11.45 15.39 8.85
C HIS A 46 12.52 15.56 7.78
N SER A 47 12.88 16.79 7.40
CA SER A 47 13.96 17.18 6.47
C SER A 47 14.56 16.03 5.63
N GLY A 48 13.92 15.69 4.50
CA GLY A 48 14.42 14.66 3.57
C GLY A 48 14.16 13.20 3.97
N HIS A 49 13.61 12.94 5.15
CA HIS A 49 13.26 11.61 5.64
C HIS A 49 11.77 11.34 5.48
N LEU A 50 11.46 10.12 5.09
CA LEU A 50 10.08 9.64 5.05
C LEU A 50 9.51 9.53 6.47
N HIS A 51 8.30 10.04 6.68
CA HIS A 51 7.61 9.82 7.94
C HIS A 51 7.28 8.33 8.12
N GLY A 52 7.67 7.73 9.25
CA GLY A 52 7.49 6.29 9.48
C GLY A 52 6.04 5.80 9.31
N ARG A 53 5.05 6.66 9.59
CA ARG A 53 3.64 6.33 9.38
C ARG A 53 3.27 6.14 7.91
N ILE A 54 3.95 6.82 6.99
CA ILE A 54 3.71 6.65 5.55
C ILE A 54 4.29 5.32 5.06
N ILE A 55 5.37 4.81 5.69
CA ILE A 55 5.90 3.46 5.42
C ILE A 55 4.96 2.39 5.99
N SER A 56 4.42 2.61 7.18
CA SER A 56 3.57 1.63 7.85
C SER A 56 2.17 1.52 7.24
N THR A 57 1.65 2.59 6.61
CA THR A 57 0.28 2.57 6.09
C THR A 57 0.08 1.53 4.96
N PRO A 58 1.01 1.39 3.99
CA PRO A 58 0.99 0.28 3.03
C PRO A 58 1.22 -1.11 3.62
N LEU A 59 1.64 -1.25 4.89
CA LEU A 59 1.74 -2.54 5.58
C LEU A 59 0.44 -2.89 6.32
N ASP A 60 -0.28 -1.88 6.82
CA ASP A 60 -1.60 -2.02 7.43
C ASP A 60 -2.67 -2.40 6.40
N GLN A 61 -2.60 -1.83 5.18
CA GLN A 61 -3.57 -2.16 4.13
C GLN A 61 -3.56 -3.65 3.68
N PRO A 62 -2.42 -4.30 3.39
CA PRO A 62 -2.38 -5.74 3.17
C PRO A 62 -2.68 -6.54 4.46
N ALA A 63 -2.67 -5.94 5.65
CA ALA A 63 -3.22 -6.61 6.84
C ALA A 63 -4.75 -6.73 6.78
N GLN A 64 -5.43 -5.97 5.90
CA GLN A 64 -6.87 -6.14 5.61
C GLN A 64 -7.17 -7.27 4.60
N ILE A 65 -6.17 -8.08 4.22
CA ILE A 65 -6.42 -9.30 3.44
C ILE A 65 -7.38 -10.21 4.23
N PRO A 66 -8.48 -10.70 3.63
CA PRO A 66 -9.35 -11.66 4.29
C PRO A 66 -8.55 -12.89 4.75
N VAL A 67 -8.65 -13.23 6.04
CA VAL A 67 -7.92 -14.31 6.75
C VAL A 67 -7.98 -15.68 6.05
N HIS A 68 -8.93 -15.87 5.14
CA HIS A 68 -9.09 -17.09 4.33
C HIS A 68 -8.22 -17.13 3.07
N SER A 69 -7.58 -16.03 2.69
CA SER A 69 -6.59 -15.99 1.62
C SER A 69 -5.24 -16.25 2.28
N GLY A 70 -4.57 -17.37 1.96
CA GLY A 70 -3.29 -17.78 2.54
C GLY A 70 -2.10 -16.87 2.19
N VAL A 71 -2.29 -15.55 2.25
CA VAL A 71 -1.37 -14.51 1.84
C VAL A 71 -0.56 -14.06 3.07
N ARG A 72 0.75 -14.17 2.97
CA ARG A 72 1.71 -13.74 3.99
C ARG A 72 2.27 -12.37 3.58
N ALA A 73 1.96 -11.34 4.35
CA ALA A 73 2.64 -10.06 4.24
C ALA A 73 4.06 -10.20 4.84
N VAL A 74 5.09 -9.92 4.03
CA VAL A 74 6.51 -9.91 4.41
C VAL A 74 7.15 -8.64 3.89
#